data_AF-A0A4Q5WPI4-F1
#
_entry.id   AF-A0A4Q5WPI4-F1
#
_cell.length_a   1.000
_cell.length_b   1.000
_cell.length_c   1.000
_cell.angle_alpha   90.00
_cell.angle_beta   90.00
_cell.angle_gamma   90.00
#
_symmetry.space_group_name_H-M   'P 1'
#
loop_
_entity.id
_entity.type
_entity.pdbx_description
1 polymer ?
#
loop_
_entity_poly.entity_id
_entity_poly.type
_entity_poly.pdbx_seq_one_letter_code
_entity_poly.pdbx_strand_id
1 'polypeptide(L)'
;MKRILFLLCLLCSLLASGQGINKVVPARPEPPRLVNDFSGKLNSFQQGALEEKLKRYNDTTSTQIAVVLMNTTGDYPIEDVGLAILRQWGVGTKEKDNGVVLLVAVEDRKVTIRTGYGMEGPLPDITAKNIIENDILPAFRNNQYYEGIDAGTNSIIKAAAGEYKAPPGYKSRQPQGDSGGGGGFGIGKII
;
A
#
# COMPACT_ATOMS: atom_id res chain seq x y z
N MET A 1 39.44 -23.07 26.98
CA MET A 1 38.48 -23.72 26.03
C MET A 1 37.03 -23.29 26.28
N LYS A 2 36.48 -23.42 27.51
CA LYS A 2 35.08 -23.04 27.81
C LYS A 2 34.74 -21.55 27.56
N ARG A 3 35.67 -20.62 27.81
CA ARG A 3 35.50 -19.17 27.54
C ARG A 3 35.50 -18.82 26.04
N ILE A 4 36.26 -19.55 25.24
CA ILE A 4 36.30 -19.40 23.78
C ILE A 4 35.02 -19.94 23.14
N LEU A 5 34.50 -21.07 23.65
CA LEU A 5 33.22 -21.63 23.24
C LEU A 5 32.04 -20.69 23.58
N PHE A 6 32.08 -20.03 24.75
CA PHE A 6 31.07 -19.04 25.17
C PHE A 6 31.09 -17.77 24.30
N LEU A 7 32.29 -17.29 23.91
CA LEU A 7 32.45 -16.14 23.01
C LEU A 7 32.00 -16.46 21.58
N LEU A 8 32.19 -17.70 21.09
CA LEU A 8 31.72 -18.13 19.78
C LEU A 8 30.19 -18.17 19.69
N CYS A 9 29.51 -18.64 20.75
CA CYS A 9 28.04 -18.63 20.82
C CYS A 9 27.48 -17.20 20.90
N LEU A 10 28.12 -16.29 21.63
CA LEU A 10 27.69 -14.88 21.73
C LEU A 10 27.85 -14.14 20.39
N LEU A 11 28.89 -14.47 19.62
CA LEU A 11 29.15 -13.90 18.29
C LEU A 11 28.17 -14.44 17.23
N CYS A 12 27.75 -15.71 17.33
CA CYS A 12 26.68 -16.27 16.48
C CYS A 12 25.31 -15.64 16.76
N SER A 13 24.99 -15.27 18.00
CA SER A 13 23.73 -14.58 18.32
C SER A 13 23.67 -13.13 17.81
N LEU A 14 24.82 -12.48 17.55
CA LEU A 14 24.85 -11.12 16.99
C LEU A 14 24.64 -11.09 15.46
N LEU A 15 24.81 -12.22 14.77
CA LEU A 15 24.59 -12.35 13.32
C LEU A 15 23.12 -12.65 12.96
N ALA A 16 22.25 -12.87 13.95
CA ALA A 16 20.81 -12.80 13.77
C ALA A 16 20.36 -11.34 13.65
N SER A 17 20.97 -10.59 12.73
CA SER A 17 20.45 -9.31 12.29
C SER A 17 19.06 -9.58 11.70
N GLY A 18 18.02 -9.05 12.36
CA GLY A 18 16.65 -9.13 11.89
C GLY A 18 16.61 -8.79 10.41
N GLN A 19 15.93 -9.64 9.63
CA GLN A 19 15.64 -9.33 8.24
C GLN A 19 14.95 -7.95 8.27
N GLY A 20 15.54 -6.95 7.60
CA GLY A 20 14.92 -5.63 7.51
C GLY A 20 13.79 -5.68 6.48
N ILE A 21 12.71 -4.91 6.70
CA ILE A 21 11.57 -4.80 5.77
C ILE A 21 11.99 -4.51 4.32
N ASN A 22 13.16 -3.87 4.15
CA ASN A 22 13.80 -3.59 2.85
C ASN A 22 14.05 -4.84 2.00
N LYS A 23 14.11 -6.04 2.59
CA LYS A 23 14.28 -7.28 1.82
C LYS A 23 13.01 -7.73 1.12
N VAL A 24 11.85 -7.28 1.59
CA VAL A 24 10.54 -7.64 1.03
C VAL A 24 10.03 -6.56 0.07
N VAL A 25 10.46 -5.31 0.24
CA VAL A 25 10.13 -4.23 -0.70
C VAL A 25 10.76 -4.54 -2.07
N PRO A 26 9.96 -4.64 -3.15
CA PRO A 26 10.50 -4.86 -4.48
C PRO A 26 11.32 -3.64 -4.94
N ALA A 27 12.34 -3.88 -5.76
CA ALA A 27 13.09 -2.79 -6.38
C ALA A 27 12.18 -1.93 -7.25
N ARG A 28 12.37 -0.60 -7.20
CA ARG A 28 11.68 0.31 -8.11
C ARG A 28 12.14 0.01 -9.55
N PRO A 29 11.22 -0.24 -10.49
CA PRO A 29 11.63 -0.52 -11.86
C PRO A 29 12.29 0.68 -12.54
N GLU A 30 13.16 0.38 -13.49
CA GLU A 30 13.83 1.34 -14.35
C GLU A 30 13.46 1.04 -15.82
N PRO A 31 12.77 1.96 -16.53
CA PRO A 31 12.30 3.27 -16.06
C PRO A 31 11.15 3.15 -15.03
N PRO A 32 10.94 4.18 -14.17
CA PRO A 32 9.84 4.19 -13.22
C PRO A 32 8.47 4.03 -13.87
N ARG A 33 7.62 3.24 -13.22
CA ARG A 33 6.21 3.01 -13.59
C ARG A 33 5.29 3.21 -12.40
N LEU A 34 4.06 3.63 -12.67
CA LEU A 34 3.02 3.75 -11.65
C LEU A 34 2.34 2.41 -11.36
N VAL A 35 2.23 1.50 -12.32
CA VAL A 35 1.61 0.17 -12.15
C VAL A 35 2.70 -0.89 -12.22
N ASN A 36 2.82 -1.71 -11.16
CA ASN A 36 3.88 -2.68 -11.00
C ASN A 36 3.31 -4.00 -10.49
N ASP A 37 3.15 -4.98 -11.37
CA ASP A 37 2.62 -6.29 -11.03
C ASP A 37 3.73 -7.35 -11.01
N PHE A 38 4.19 -7.70 -9.81
CA PHE A 38 5.15 -8.78 -9.54
C PHE A 38 4.45 -10.13 -9.27
N SER A 39 3.12 -10.16 -9.30
CA SER A 39 2.29 -11.34 -9.02
C SER A 39 1.71 -12.02 -10.27
N GLY A 40 1.69 -11.31 -11.40
CA GLY A 40 1.14 -11.79 -12.67
C GLY A 40 -0.39 -11.86 -12.70
N LYS A 41 -1.08 -11.06 -11.87
CA LYS A 41 -2.56 -11.00 -11.84
C LYS A 41 -3.15 -10.09 -12.91
N LEU A 42 -2.37 -9.19 -13.48
CA LEU A 42 -2.78 -8.24 -14.51
C LEU A 42 -2.12 -8.58 -15.85
N ASN A 43 -2.92 -8.69 -16.90
CA ASN A 43 -2.39 -8.81 -18.26
C ASN A 43 -1.81 -7.47 -18.77
N SER A 44 -1.12 -7.50 -19.91
CA SER A 44 -0.44 -6.31 -20.47
C SER A 44 -1.39 -5.17 -20.81
N PHE A 45 -2.59 -5.47 -21.33
CA PHE A 45 -3.60 -4.46 -21.65
C PHE A 45 -4.11 -3.76 -20.38
N GLN A 46 -4.42 -4.54 -19.34
CA GLN A 46 -4.83 -4.04 -18.03
C GLN A 46 -3.78 -3.15 -17.38
N GLN A 47 -2.52 -3.60 -17.37
CA GLN A 47 -1.41 -2.79 -16.85
C GLN A 47 -1.26 -1.48 -17.65
N GLY A 48 -1.35 -1.53 -18.98
CA GLY A 48 -1.25 -0.35 -19.84
C GLY A 48 -2.37 0.66 -19.60
N ALA A 49 -3.62 0.18 -19.51
CA ALA A 49 -4.78 1.04 -19.27
C ALA A 49 -4.71 1.75 -17.90
N LEU A 50 -4.33 1.02 -16.84
CA LEU A 50 -4.11 1.61 -15.52
C LEU A 50 -2.93 2.61 -15.55
N GLU A 51 -1.81 2.25 -16.18
CA GLU A 51 -0.64 3.12 -16.25
C GLU A 51 -0.99 4.45 -16.93
N GLU A 52 -1.70 4.41 -18.06
CA GLU A 52 -2.11 5.60 -18.77
C GLU A 52 -3.07 6.47 -17.94
N LYS A 53 -4.04 5.85 -17.25
CA LYS A 53 -4.95 6.57 -16.35
C LYS A 53 -4.20 7.30 -15.25
N LEU A 54 -3.28 6.61 -14.57
CA LEU A 54 -2.54 7.17 -13.44
C LEU A 54 -1.51 8.21 -13.89
N LYS A 55 -0.91 8.05 -15.08
CA LYS A 55 -0.07 9.08 -15.70
C LYS A 55 -0.84 10.35 -15.98
N ARG A 56 -2.00 10.27 -16.65
CA ARG A 56 -2.84 11.45 -16.92
C ARG A 56 -3.24 12.17 -15.63
N TYR A 57 -3.57 11.42 -14.58
CA TYR A 57 -3.87 12.02 -13.28
C TYR A 57 -2.66 12.72 -12.65
N ASN A 58 -1.48 12.09 -12.69
CA ASN A 58 -0.23 12.70 -12.26
C ASN A 58 0.11 13.97 -13.06
N ASP A 59 -0.06 13.94 -14.38
CA ASP A 59 0.27 15.08 -15.25
C ASP A 59 -0.63 16.30 -14.98
N THR A 60 -1.88 16.06 -14.59
CA THR A 60 -2.87 17.13 -14.34
C THR A 60 -2.87 17.66 -12.90
N THR A 61 -2.41 16.88 -11.93
CA THR A 61 -2.49 17.23 -10.50
C THR A 61 -1.15 17.24 -9.77
N SER A 62 -0.09 16.75 -10.43
CA SER A 62 1.20 16.39 -9.83
C SER A 62 1.14 15.32 -8.75
N THR A 63 -0.01 14.65 -8.55
CA THR A 63 -0.22 13.63 -7.51
C THR A 63 0.06 12.24 -8.09
N GLN A 64 0.93 11.47 -7.43
CA GLN A 64 1.31 10.15 -7.89
C GLN A 64 0.55 9.06 -7.14
N ILE A 65 -0.09 8.18 -7.89
CA ILE A 65 -0.71 6.96 -7.34
C ILE A 65 0.06 5.78 -7.93
N ALA A 66 0.80 5.06 -7.10
CA ALA A 66 1.48 3.82 -7.47
C ALA A 66 0.62 2.61 -7.07
N VAL A 67 0.43 1.69 -8.00
CA VAL A 67 -0.20 0.39 -7.80
C VAL A 67 0.88 -0.67 -7.80
N VAL A 68 0.96 -1.43 -6.72
CA VAL A 68 1.93 -2.53 -6.57
C VAL A 68 1.20 -3.81 -6.23
N LEU A 69 1.41 -4.86 -7.01
CA LEU A 69 0.95 -6.21 -6.71
C LEU A 69 2.16 -7.08 -6.48
N MET A 70 2.16 -7.83 -5.38
CA MET A 70 3.20 -8.79 -5.05
C MET A 70 2.57 -10.07 -4.50
N ASN A 71 3.34 -11.16 -4.48
CA ASN A 71 2.83 -12.45 -3.98
C ASN A 71 2.55 -12.38 -2.47
N THR A 72 3.53 -11.97 -1.66
CA THR A 72 3.43 -11.95 -0.19
C THR A 72 4.28 -10.84 0.42
N THR A 73 3.87 -10.31 1.57
CA THR A 73 4.68 -9.46 2.45
C THR A 73 5.47 -10.26 3.48
N GLY A 74 5.42 -11.59 3.42
CA GLY A 74 6.04 -12.47 4.42
C GLY A 74 5.49 -12.20 5.81
N ASP A 75 6.38 -12.11 6.79
CA ASP A 75 6.00 -11.86 8.19
C ASP A 75 5.73 -10.37 8.51
N TYR A 76 5.83 -9.48 7.52
CA TYR A 76 5.64 -8.04 7.75
C TYR A 76 4.17 -7.63 7.60
N PRO A 77 3.70 -6.68 8.43
CA PRO A 77 2.44 -5.99 8.18
C PRO A 77 2.42 -5.33 6.80
N ILE A 78 1.29 -5.44 6.09
CA ILE A 78 1.20 -4.92 4.71
C ILE A 78 1.30 -3.39 4.69
N GLU A 79 0.87 -2.74 5.76
CA GLU A 79 0.88 -1.30 5.95
C GLU A 79 2.32 -0.77 6.07
N ASP A 80 3.16 -1.51 6.79
CA ASP A 80 4.58 -1.21 6.91
C ASP A 80 5.29 -1.40 5.56
N VAL A 81 4.96 -2.46 4.83
CA VAL A 81 5.52 -2.70 3.48
C VAL A 81 5.05 -1.61 2.50
N GLY A 82 3.78 -1.25 2.52
CA GLY A 82 3.23 -0.17 1.69
C GLY A 82 3.87 1.18 2.01
N LEU A 83 4.10 1.49 3.29
CA LEU A 83 4.80 2.72 3.70
C LEU A 83 6.28 2.68 3.30
N ALA A 84 6.92 1.52 3.40
CA ALA A 84 8.29 1.33 2.96
C ALA A 84 8.41 1.51 1.43
N ILE A 85 7.47 0.98 0.63
CA ILE A 85 7.39 1.24 -0.81
C ILE A 85 7.22 2.74 -1.08
N LEU A 86 6.24 3.40 -0.45
CA LEU A 86 5.98 4.84 -0.63
C LEU A 86 7.26 5.67 -0.44
N ARG A 87 8.01 5.40 0.63
CA ARG A 87 9.24 6.10 1.00
C ARG A 87 10.42 5.73 0.11
N GLN A 88 10.70 4.43 -0.08
CA GLN A 88 11.88 3.97 -0.81
C GLN A 88 11.78 4.27 -2.30
N TRP A 89 10.57 4.15 -2.86
CA TRP A 89 10.35 4.50 -4.26
C TRP A 89 10.22 6.01 -4.46
N GLY A 90 10.04 6.79 -3.39
CA GLY A 90 9.84 8.23 -3.48
C GLY A 90 8.62 8.57 -4.31
N VAL A 91 7.48 7.92 -4.02
CA VAL A 91 6.22 8.17 -4.73
C VAL A 91 5.66 9.51 -4.26
N GLY A 92 5.32 10.38 -5.20
CA GLY A 92 4.93 11.79 -4.98
C GLY A 92 6.06 12.76 -5.32
N THR A 93 5.85 14.05 -5.05
CA THR A 93 6.90 15.07 -5.19
C THR A 93 7.50 15.42 -3.83
N LYS A 94 8.79 15.79 -3.81
CA LYS A 94 9.52 16.10 -2.56
C LYS A 94 8.92 17.28 -1.79
N GLU A 95 8.30 18.21 -2.50
CA GLU A 95 7.77 19.45 -1.93
C GLU A 95 6.35 19.27 -1.39
N LYS A 96 5.58 18.32 -1.93
CA LYS A 96 4.15 18.16 -1.65
C LYS A 96 3.82 16.88 -0.89
N ASP A 97 4.72 15.89 -0.87
CA ASP A 97 4.46 14.56 -0.29
C ASP A 97 3.10 13.98 -0.75
N ASN A 98 2.75 14.21 -2.01
CA ASN A 98 1.45 13.89 -2.58
C ASN A 98 1.44 12.53 -3.29
N GLY A 99 2.09 11.55 -2.67
CA GLY A 99 2.15 10.17 -3.13
C GLY A 99 1.08 9.30 -2.50
N VAL A 100 0.60 8.29 -3.24
CA VAL A 100 -0.28 7.24 -2.74
C VAL A 100 0.25 5.90 -3.25
N VAL A 101 0.30 4.89 -2.39
CA VAL A 101 0.59 3.50 -2.76
C VAL A 101 -0.64 2.65 -2.47
N LEU A 102 -1.20 2.02 -3.50
CA LEU A 102 -2.15 0.91 -3.38
C LEU A 102 -1.34 -0.39 -3.52
N LEU A 103 -1.16 -1.10 -2.40
CA LEU A 103 -0.42 -2.36 -2.35
C LEU A 103 -1.38 -3.55 -2.19
N VAL A 104 -1.21 -4.55 -3.04
CA VAL A 104 -1.92 -5.84 -2.98
C VAL A 104 -0.92 -6.97 -2.75
N ALA A 105 -1.09 -7.71 -1.65
CA ALA A 105 -0.36 -8.94 -1.36
C ALA A 105 -1.30 -10.13 -1.61
N VAL A 106 -1.11 -10.77 -2.76
CA VAL A 106 -2.07 -11.69 -3.38
C VAL A 106 -2.26 -12.97 -2.53
N GLU A 107 -1.17 -13.63 -2.16
CA GLU A 107 -1.19 -14.87 -1.38
C GLU A 107 -1.63 -14.62 0.06
N ASP A 108 -1.24 -13.47 0.62
CA ASP A 108 -1.63 -13.06 1.97
C ASP A 108 -3.10 -12.64 2.05
N ARG A 109 -3.73 -12.45 0.89
CA ARG A 109 -5.10 -11.96 0.78
C ARG A 109 -5.28 -10.61 1.49
N LYS A 110 -4.33 -9.70 1.31
CA LYS A 110 -4.30 -8.38 1.96
C LYS A 110 -4.18 -7.26 0.94
N VAL A 111 -4.78 -6.12 1.27
CA VAL A 111 -4.65 -4.88 0.51
C VAL A 111 -4.56 -3.69 1.47
N THR A 112 -3.75 -2.70 1.11
CA THR A 112 -3.63 -1.43 1.85
C THR A 112 -3.47 -0.25 0.89
N ILE A 113 -3.86 0.93 1.37
CA ILE A 113 -3.61 2.21 0.73
C ILE A 113 -2.78 3.03 1.72
N ARG A 114 -1.59 3.48 1.30
CA ARG A 114 -0.71 4.34 2.10
C ARG A 114 -0.53 5.68 1.41
N THR A 115 -0.71 6.75 2.16
CA THR A 115 -0.65 8.13 1.68
C THR A 115 0.59 8.83 2.20
N GLY A 116 1.17 9.70 1.39
CA GLY A 116 2.10 10.72 1.86
C GLY A 116 1.36 11.85 2.57
N TYR A 117 2.11 12.69 3.29
CA TYR A 117 1.56 13.71 4.17
C TYR A 117 0.62 14.68 3.45
N GLY A 118 0.95 15.08 2.21
CA GLY A 118 0.10 15.97 1.40
C GLY A 118 -1.25 15.37 1.00
N MET A 119 -1.43 14.06 1.14
CA MET A 119 -2.67 13.36 0.82
C MET A 119 -3.53 13.03 2.04
N GLU A 120 -3.06 13.26 3.28
CA GLU A 120 -3.82 12.90 4.49
C GLU A 120 -5.11 13.71 4.66
N GLY A 121 -5.12 14.97 4.18
CA GLY A 121 -6.32 15.81 4.19
C GLY A 121 -7.44 15.25 3.29
N PRO A 122 -7.21 15.08 1.97
CA PRO A 122 -8.23 14.59 1.05
C PRO A 122 -8.46 13.07 1.10
N LEU A 123 -7.44 12.29 1.50
CA LEU A 123 -7.50 10.83 1.60
C LEU A 123 -7.00 10.36 2.97
N PRO A 124 -7.71 10.67 4.06
CA PRO A 124 -7.35 10.18 5.39
C PRO A 124 -7.54 8.66 5.50
N ASP A 125 -6.96 8.05 6.53
CA ASP A 125 -7.01 6.59 6.78
C ASP A 125 -8.45 6.02 6.74
N ILE A 126 -9.43 6.76 7.28
CA ILE A 126 -10.83 6.33 7.25
C ILE A 126 -11.38 6.27 5.82
N THR A 127 -11.01 7.22 4.96
CA THR A 127 -11.42 7.23 3.55
C THR A 127 -10.73 6.08 2.81
N ALA A 128 -9.43 5.91 2.99
CA ALA A 128 -8.66 4.81 2.42
C ALA A 128 -9.25 3.44 2.78
N LYS A 129 -9.59 3.23 4.07
CA LYS A 129 -10.26 2.01 4.54
C LYS A 129 -11.62 1.79 3.86
N ASN A 130 -12.42 2.84 3.71
CA ASN A 130 -13.72 2.73 3.05
C ASN A 130 -13.59 2.37 1.57
N ILE A 131 -12.62 2.95 0.86
CA ILE A 131 -12.33 2.61 -0.54
C ILE A 131 -11.96 1.12 -0.64
N ILE A 132 -11.09 0.64 0.25
CA ILE A 132 -10.72 -0.78 0.30
C ILE A 132 -11.96 -1.66 0.51
N GLU A 133 -12.75 -1.39 1.56
CA GLU A 133 -13.87 -2.24 1.95
C GLU A 133 -14.99 -2.28 0.91
N ASN A 134 -15.30 -1.14 0.28
CA ASN A 134 -16.50 -0.98 -0.54
C ASN A 134 -16.23 -1.00 -2.04
N ASP A 135 -15.05 -0.57 -2.49
CA ASP A 135 -14.76 -0.43 -3.92
C ASP A 135 -13.76 -1.48 -4.41
N ILE A 136 -12.86 -1.97 -3.55
CA ILE A 136 -11.80 -2.92 -3.93
C ILE A 136 -12.19 -4.37 -3.58
N LEU A 137 -12.46 -4.63 -2.29
CA LEU A 137 -12.68 -5.99 -1.79
C LEU A 137 -13.83 -6.75 -2.47
N PRO A 138 -14.96 -6.14 -2.87
CA PRO A 138 -16.03 -6.88 -3.54
C PRO A 138 -15.58 -7.58 -4.82
N ALA A 139 -14.72 -6.94 -5.63
CA ALA A 139 -14.17 -7.54 -6.85
C ALA A 139 -13.10 -8.60 -6.52
N PHE A 140 -12.25 -8.34 -5.52
CA PHE A 140 -11.20 -9.29 -5.11
C PHE A 140 -11.76 -10.63 -4.62
N ARG A 141 -12.93 -10.63 -3.97
CA ARG A 141 -13.64 -11.87 -3.57
C ARG A 141 -13.96 -12.79 -4.76
N ASN A 142 -14.06 -12.24 -5.96
CA ASN A 142 -14.32 -12.98 -7.21
C ASN A 142 -13.06 -13.17 -8.06
N ASN A 143 -11.86 -12.94 -7.51
CA ASN A 143 -10.58 -12.91 -8.24
C ASN A 143 -10.50 -11.86 -9.37
N GLN A 144 -11.36 -10.83 -9.32
CA GLN A 144 -11.41 -9.73 -10.28
C GLN A 144 -10.45 -8.61 -9.83
N TYR A 145 -9.14 -8.89 -9.91
CA TYR A 145 -8.10 -7.99 -9.40
C TYR A 145 -8.04 -6.67 -10.17
N TYR A 146 -8.14 -6.72 -11.50
CA TYR A 146 -8.10 -5.51 -12.31
C TYR A 146 -9.28 -4.58 -11.97
N GLU A 147 -10.48 -5.15 -11.89
CA GLU A 147 -11.72 -4.42 -11.61
C GLU A 147 -11.66 -3.74 -10.24
N GLY A 148 -11.17 -4.44 -9.20
CA GLY A 148 -11.01 -3.87 -7.87
C GLY A 148 -9.96 -2.76 -7.82
N ILE A 149 -8.83 -2.93 -8.53
CA ILE A 149 -7.77 -1.91 -8.61
C ILE A 149 -8.24 -0.69 -9.40
N ASP A 150 -8.94 -0.89 -10.51
CA ASP A 150 -9.47 0.20 -11.33
C ASP A 150 -10.50 1.01 -10.54
N ALA A 151 -11.45 0.34 -9.88
CA ALA A 151 -12.43 0.97 -9.01
C ALA A 151 -11.76 1.72 -7.84
N GLY A 152 -10.83 1.07 -7.14
CA GLY A 152 -10.09 1.68 -6.03
C GLY A 152 -9.32 2.93 -6.45
N THR A 153 -8.61 2.89 -7.58
CA THR A 153 -7.89 4.05 -8.09
C THR A 153 -8.83 5.17 -8.57
N ASN A 154 -10.01 4.85 -9.12
CA ASN A 154 -11.04 5.85 -9.43
C ASN A 154 -11.56 6.53 -8.16
N SER A 155 -11.77 5.78 -7.07
CA SER A 155 -12.20 6.34 -5.79
C SER A 155 -11.11 7.15 -5.10
N ILE A 156 -9.85 6.75 -5.19
CA ILE A 156 -8.70 7.54 -4.72
C ILE A 156 -8.66 8.90 -5.43
N ILE A 157 -8.82 8.91 -6.76
CA ILE A 157 -8.85 10.14 -7.56
C ILE A 157 -10.02 11.05 -7.13
N LYS A 158 -11.22 10.48 -6.92
CA LYS A 158 -12.38 11.23 -6.40
C LYS A 158 -12.12 11.79 -5.00
N ALA A 159 -11.49 11.02 -4.11
CA ALA A 159 -11.18 11.46 -2.76
C ALA A 159 -10.19 12.62 -2.78
N ALA A 160 -9.15 12.53 -3.60
CA ALA A 160 -8.20 13.61 -3.85
C ALA A 160 -8.86 14.91 -4.35
N ALA A 161 -9.94 14.80 -5.12
CA ALA A 161 -10.74 15.94 -5.59
C ALA A 161 -11.80 16.43 -4.58
N GLY A 162 -11.95 15.76 -3.42
CA GLY A 162 -13.02 16.06 -2.46
C GLY A 162 -14.42 15.58 -2.88
N GLU A 163 -14.50 14.73 -3.91
CA GLU A 163 -15.74 14.26 -4.54
C GLU A 163 -16.16 12.86 -4.06
N TYR A 164 -15.32 12.19 -3.27
CA TYR A 164 -15.62 10.84 -2.78
C TYR A 164 -16.77 10.86 -1.77
N LYS A 165 -17.80 10.07 -2.04
CA LYS A 165 -18.94 9.84 -1.15
C LYS A 165 -18.87 8.42 -0.63
N ALA A 166 -18.42 8.28 0.61
CA ALA A 166 -18.47 7.00 1.29
C ALA A 166 -19.93 6.53 1.46
N PRO A 167 -20.18 5.21 1.42
CA PRO A 167 -21.51 4.67 1.65
C PRO A 167 -22.08 5.03 3.04
N PRO A 168 -23.39 4.87 3.24
CA PRO A 168 -24.05 5.15 4.52
C PRO A 168 -23.33 4.45 5.69
N GLY A 169 -23.02 5.20 6.75
CA GLY A 169 -22.22 4.71 7.90
C GLY A 169 -20.80 5.28 8.00
N TYR A 170 -20.39 6.16 7.08
CA TYR A 170 -19.09 6.84 7.13
C TYR A 170 -18.78 7.56 8.47
N LYS A 171 -19.80 8.13 9.11
CA LYS A 171 -19.65 8.92 10.35
C LYS A 171 -19.71 8.12 11.65
N SER A 172 -20.12 6.84 11.62
CA SER A 172 -20.34 6.06 12.86
C SER A 172 -19.06 5.43 13.44
N ARG A 173 -17.89 5.62 12.82
CA ARG A 173 -16.57 5.30 13.38
C ARG A 173 -15.72 6.57 13.47
N GLN A 174 -16.11 7.53 14.32
CA GLN A 174 -15.10 8.46 14.84
C GLN A 174 -14.16 7.68 15.78
N PRO A 175 -12.86 8.00 15.84
CA PRO A 175 -11.95 7.37 16.79
C PRO A 175 -12.40 7.78 18.18
N GLN A 176 -12.95 6.83 18.92
CA GLN A 176 -13.07 6.95 20.36
C GLN A 176 -11.64 7.02 20.87
N GLY A 177 -11.26 8.17 21.43
CA GLY A 177 -9.91 8.39 21.95
C GLY A 177 -9.59 7.34 22.99
N ASP A 178 -8.72 6.39 22.62
CA ASP A 178 -8.18 5.42 23.54
C ASP A 178 -6.69 5.65 23.65
N SER A 179 -6.30 6.21 24.80
CA SER A 179 -4.92 6.41 25.19
C SER A 179 -4.33 5.06 25.56
N GLY A 180 -3.76 4.34 24.59
CA GLY A 180 -3.00 3.14 24.89
C GLY A 180 -2.75 2.20 23.71
N GLY A 181 -1.60 2.36 23.05
CA GLY A 181 -0.85 1.25 22.44
C GLY A 181 -1.36 0.64 21.13
N GLY A 182 -0.65 0.91 20.03
CA GLY A 182 -0.62 0.07 18.82
C GLY A 182 -1.67 0.42 17.76
N GLY A 183 -1.30 1.32 16.85
CA GLY A 183 -2.18 1.82 15.78
C GLY A 183 -2.70 0.72 14.85
N GLY A 184 -4.02 0.50 14.88
CA GLY A 184 -4.73 -0.30 13.90
C GLY A 184 -5.02 0.54 12.66
N PHE A 185 -4.22 0.33 11.60
CA PHE A 185 -4.34 1.02 10.32
C PHE A 185 -5.25 0.25 9.34
N GLY A 186 -5.74 0.94 8.31
CA GLY A 186 -6.77 0.46 7.38
C GLY A 186 -6.42 -0.79 6.59
N ILE A 187 -6.61 -1.96 7.21
CA ILE A 187 -6.49 -3.27 6.59
C ILE A 187 -7.80 -3.71 5.91
N GLY A 188 -7.68 -4.18 4.68
CA GLY A 188 -8.69 -5.03 4.06
C GLY A 188 -8.20 -6.46 3.99
N LYS A 189 -8.94 -7.41 4.60
CA LYS A 189 -8.73 -8.84 4.38
C LYS A 189 -9.61 -9.28 3.22
N ILE A 190 -9.00 -9.85 2.18
CA ILE A 190 -9.70 -10.56 1.11
C ILE A 190 -10.14 -11.88 1.75
N ILE A 191 -11.34 -11.89 2.33
CA ILE A 191 -11.93 -13.10 2.95
C ILE A 191 -12.06 -14.20 1.90
#